data_AF-A0A365N1H1-F1
#
_entry.id   AF-A0A365N1H1-F1
#
_cell.length_a   1.000
_cell.length_b   1.000
_cell.length_c   1.000
_cell.angle_alpha   90.00
_cell.angle_beta   90.00
_cell.angle_gamma   90.00
#
_symmetry.space_group_name_H-M   'P 1'
#
loop_
_entity.id
_entity.type
_entity.pdbx_description
1 polymer ?
#
loop_
_entity_poly.entity_id
_entity_poly.type
_entity_poly.pdbx_seq_one_letter_code
_entity_poly.pdbx_strand_id
1 'polypeptide(L)'
;MADEIDTLIRHRVDRLESTVQILVKWTDDDIPQSWEREDFIQKIDPQALYTYWDGLGGRKEVTGLRLYHIFKVKAKGWAKGEIRYHCQWVGYSPKDDRWEPEEKVVNYAPVALADWKVREAARRARVAARKAAAQADNQ
;
A
#
# COMPACT_ATOMS: atom_id res chain seq x y z
N MET A 1 20.75 -7.36 -5.15
CA MET A 1 20.73 -6.04 -4.50
C MET A 1 19.37 -5.46 -4.80
N ALA A 2 18.68 -4.84 -3.84
CA ALA A 2 17.42 -4.19 -4.15
C ALA A 2 17.75 -2.81 -4.71
N ASP A 3 17.26 -2.49 -5.90
CA ASP A 3 17.53 -1.22 -6.57
C ASP A 3 16.91 -0.09 -5.73
N GLU A 4 17.74 0.81 -5.23
CA GLU A 4 17.33 1.91 -4.35
C GLU A 4 17.03 3.15 -5.20
N ILE A 5 16.01 3.89 -4.80
CA ILE A 5 15.59 5.12 -5.49
C ILE A 5 16.54 6.25 -5.09
N ASP A 6 17.18 6.88 -6.08
CA ASP A 6 17.94 8.12 -5.85
C ASP A 6 16.99 9.32 -5.86
N THR A 7 16.18 9.45 -6.92
CA THR A 7 15.31 10.62 -7.09
C THR A 7 14.06 10.31 -7.90
N LEU A 8 12.92 10.88 -7.48
CA LEU A 8 11.68 10.92 -8.24
C LEU A 8 11.63 12.21 -9.07
N ILE A 9 11.70 12.10 -10.39
CA ILE A 9 11.95 13.26 -11.28
C ILE A 9 10.65 13.96 -11.68
N ARG A 10 9.71 13.21 -12.26
CA ARG A 10 8.46 13.75 -12.83
C ARG A 10 7.41 12.65 -12.93
N HIS A 11 6.14 13.02 -13.06
CA HIS A 11 5.04 12.07 -13.14
C HIS A 11 4.27 12.19 -14.46
N ARG A 12 3.54 11.13 -14.81
CA ARG A 12 2.51 11.12 -15.85
C ARG A 12 1.26 10.47 -15.31
N VAL A 13 0.11 11.05 -15.63
CA VAL A 13 -1.20 10.62 -15.12
C VAL A 13 -1.95 9.86 -16.20
N ASP A 14 -2.34 8.63 -15.90
CA ASP A 14 -3.33 7.91 -16.69
C ASP A 14 -4.72 8.19 -16.10
N ARG A 15 -5.52 8.96 -16.84
CA ARG A 15 -6.87 9.34 -16.40
C ARG A 15 -7.90 8.25 -16.62
N LEU A 16 -7.64 7.31 -17.54
CA LEU A 16 -8.54 6.19 -17.81
C LEU A 16 -8.48 5.21 -16.65
N GLU A 17 -7.27 4.81 -16.27
CA GLU A 17 -7.04 3.87 -15.17
C GLU A 17 -6.96 4.54 -13.80
N SER A 18 -6.95 5.88 -13.75
CA SER A 18 -6.72 6.66 -12.53
C SER A 18 -5.45 6.23 -11.80
N THR A 19 -4.38 6.03 -12.56
CA THR A 19 -3.05 5.65 -12.05
C THR A 19 -2.01 6.70 -12.41
N VAL A 20 -0.87 6.63 -11.74
CA VAL A 20 0.27 7.51 -12.01
C VAL A 20 1.51 6.66 -12.15
N GLN A 21 2.37 7.06 -13.08
CA GLN A 21 3.75 6.59 -13.14
C GLN A 21 4.69 7.75 -12.88
N ILE A 22 5.81 7.46 -12.23
CA ILE A 22 6.84 8.44 -11.89
C ILE A 22 8.15 7.98 -12.52
N LEU A 23 8.86 8.91 -13.17
CA LEU A 23 10.19 8.66 -13.71
C LEU A 23 11.18 8.61 -12.54
N VAL A 24 11.79 7.45 -12.35
CA VAL A 24 12.72 7.16 -11.27
C VAL A 24 14.15 7.26 -11.79
N LYS A 25 15.00 7.98 -11.06
CA LYS A 25 16.45 7.81 -11.11
C LYS A 25 16.86 6.87 -9.98
N TRP A 26 17.67 5.87 -10.33
CA TRP A 26 18.17 4.85 -9.41
C TRP A 26 19.53 5.26 -8.84
N THR A 27 19.89 4.73 -7.68
CA THR A 27 21.20 4.99 -7.05
C THR A 27 22.36 4.34 -7.80
N ASP A 28 22.09 3.24 -8.49
CA ASP A 28 23.03 2.60 -9.40
C ASP A 28 22.99 3.31 -10.77
N ASP A 29 24.09 3.98 -11.12
CA ASP A 29 24.23 4.73 -12.37
C ASP A 29 24.20 3.82 -13.62
N ASP A 30 24.39 2.51 -13.47
CA ASP A 30 24.25 1.54 -14.57
C ASP A 30 22.78 1.22 -14.86
N ILE A 31 21.85 1.55 -13.95
CA ILE A 31 20.42 1.34 -14.14
C ILE A 31 19.80 2.59 -14.80
N PRO A 32 19.28 2.47 -16.03
CA PRO A 32 18.66 3.61 -16.71
C PRO A 32 17.40 4.07 -15.99
N GLN A 33 17.10 5.36 -16.10
CA GLN A 33 15.84 5.91 -15.59
C GLN A 33 14.64 5.16 -16.19
N SER A 34 13.67 4.84 -15.36
CA SER A 34 12.49 4.07 -15.76
C SER A 34 11.19 4.66 -15.22
N TRP A 35 10.08 4.38 -15.90
CA TRP A 35 8.75 4.81 -15.49
C TRP A 35 8.11 3.77 -14.58
N GLU A 36 8.17 4.00 -13.28
CA GLU A 36 7.62 3.09 -12.30
C GLU A 36 6.22 3.50 -11.84
N ARG A 37 5.40 2.51 -11.49
CA ARG A 37 4.06 2.76 -10.94
C ARG A 37 4.17 3.21 -9.48
N GLU A 38 3.22 4.03 -9.03
CA GLU A 38 3.16 4.48 -7.63
C GLU A 38 3.14 3.34 -6.61
N ASP A 39 2.42 2.25 -6.89
CA ASP A 39 2.33 1.10 -5.98
C ASP A 39 3.65 0.33 -5.89
N PHE A 40 4.41 0.27 -6.98
CA PHE A 40 5.76 -0.29 -6.95
C PHE A 40 6.69 0.58 -6.11
N ILE A 41 6.71 1.90 -6.34
CA ILE A 41 7.53 2.85 -5.58
C ILE A 41 7.15 2.80 -4.09
N GLN A 42 5.85 2.83 -3.76
CA GLN A 42 5.36 2.77 -2.38
C GLN A 42 5.76 1.48 -1.66
N LYS A 43 5.94 0.38 -2.40
CA LYS A 43 6.37 -0.90 -1.85
C LYS A 43 7.85 -0.91 -1.47
N ILE A 44 8.71 -0.27 -2.27
CA ILE A 44 10.17 -0.30 -2.07
C ILE A 44 10.66 0.88 -1.23
N ASP A 45 10.11 2.07 -1.45
CA ASP A 45 10.40 3.28 -0.67
C ASP A 45 9.14 4.17 -0.57
N PRO A 46 8.28 3.91 0.43
CA PRO A 46 7.10 4.73 0.65
C PRO A 46 7.44 6.17 1.03
N GLN A 47 8.60 6.42 1.68
CA GLN A 47 8.93 7.75 2.16
C GLN A 47 9.31 8.66 0.99
N ALA A 48 10.08 8.18 0.02
CA ALA A 48 10.38 8.92 -1.22
C ALA A 48 9.08 9.33 -1.94
N LEU A 49 8.12 8.42 -2.06
CA LEU A 49 6.83 8.71 -2.72
C LEU A 49 6.03 9.79 -2.00
N TYR A 50 5.91 9.70 -0.67
CA TYR A 50 5.14 10.68 0.09
C TYR A 50 5.81 12.06 0.08
N THR A 51 7.13 12.11 0.22
CA THR A 51 7.90 13.36 0.11
C THR A 51 7.72 14.01 -1.26
N TYR A 52 7.76 13.22 -2.33
CA TYR A 52 7.52 13.71 -3.70
C TYR A 52 6.15 14.36 -3.85
N TRP A 53 5.09 13.71 -3.35
CA TRP A 53 3.75 14.27 -3.44
C TRP A 53 3.54 15.48 -2.53
N ASP A 54 3.99 15.41 -1.27
CA ASP A 54 3.88 16.52 -0.33
C ASP A 54 4.62 17.77 -0.85
N GLY A 55 5.80 17.59 -1.48
CA GLY A 55 6.57 18.68 -2.09
C GLY A 55 5.89 19.37 -3.27
N LEU A 56 4.92 18.71 -3.91
CA LEU A 56 4.12 19.27 -5.01
C LEU A 56 2.75 19.78 -4.54
N GLY A 57 2.48 19.77 -3.23
CA GLY A 57 1.20 20.22 -2.66
C GLY A 57 0.16 19.12 -2.49
N GLY A 58 0.54 17.85 -2.66
CA GLY A 58 -0.30 16.67 -2.46
C GLY A 58 -0.69 15.95 -3.75
N ARG A 59 -0.80 14.62 -3.67
CA ARG A 59 -1.12 13.77 -4.82
C ARG A 59 -2.44 14.16 -5.49
N LYS A 60 -3.48 14.45 -4.70
CA LYS A 60 -4.83 14.73 -5.22
C LYS A 60 -4.84 16.02 -6.01
N GLU A 61 -4.22 17.05 -5.45
CA GLU A 61 -4.13 18.40 -5.97
C GLU A 61 -3.38 18.42 -7.31
N VAL A 62 -2.27 17.67 -7.38
CA VAL A 62 -1.41 17.62 -8.57
C VAL A 62 -2.00 16.77 -9.69
N THR A 63 -2.61 15.63 -9.36
CA THR A 63 -3.09 14.68 -10.38
C THR A 63 -4.53 14.96 -10.84
N GLY A 64 -5.34 15.58 -9.98
CA GLY A 64 -6.78 15.80 -10.20
C GLY A 64 -7.60 14.51 -10.29
N LEU A 65 -7.04 13.36 -9.89
CA LEU A 65 -7.73 12.07 -9.92
C LEU A 65 -8.84 12.01 -8.86
N ARG A 66 -9.97 11.40 -9.23
CA ARG A 66 -11.13 11.23 -8.36
C ARG A 66 -11.34 9.80 -7.88
N LEU A 67 -10.73 8.85 -8.57
CA LEU A 67 -10.73 7.43 -8.19
C LEU A 67 -9.38 7.07 -7.56
N TYR A 68 -9.44 6.17 -6.58
CA TYR A 68 -8.29 5.76 -5.78
C TYR A 68 -8.20 4.24 -5.73
N HIS A 69 -6.97 3.75 -5.69
CA HIS A 69 -6.67 2.33 -5.64
C HIS A 69 -6.23 1.94 -4.23
N ILE A 70 -6.72 0.81 -3.74
CA ILE A 70 -6.26 0.24 -2.46
C ILE A 70 -4.87 -0.34 -2.69
N PHE A 71 -3.88 0.19 -1.97
CA PHE A 71 -2.53 -0.36 -1.94
C PHE A 71 -2.48 -1.63 -1.09
N LYS A 72 -3.07 -1.58 0.11
CA LYS A 72 -2.96 -2.66 1.08
C LYS A 72 -4.13 -2.71 2.05
N VAL A 73 -4.63 -3.91 2.31
CA VAL A 73 -5.52 -4.18 3.44
C VAL A 73 -4.68 -4.48 4.69
N LYS A 74 -4.91 -3.74 5.77
CA LYS A 74 -4.14 -3.80 7.03
C LYS A 74 -4.85 -4.62 8.10
N ALA A 75 -6.17 -4.47 8.22
CA ALA A 75 -6.96 -5.14 9.26
C ALA A 75 -8.40 -5.40 8.79
N LYS A 76 -9.08 -6.31 9.50
CA LYS A 76 -10.52 -6.56 9.43
C LYS A 76 -11.12 -6.25 10.80
N GLY A 77 -12.28 -5.62 10.82
CA GLY A 77 -12.96 -5.22 12.05
C GLY A 77 -14.47 -5.11 11.85
N TRP A 78 -15.17 -4.94 12.96
CA TRP A 78 -16.60 -4.63 12.98
C TRP A 78 -16.77 -3.14 13.30
N ALA A 79 -17.46 -2.41 12.43
CA ALA A 79 -17.72 -0.99 12.65
C ALA A 79 -19.00 -0.59 11.92
N LYS A 80 -19.79 0.30 12.53
CA LYS A 80 -21.06 0.81 11.95
C LYS A 80 -22.06 -0.30 11.56
N GLY A 81 -22.07 -1.40 12.31
CA GLY A 81 -23.03 -2.51 12.10
C GLY A 81 -22.67 -3.47 10.97
N GLU A 82 -21.47 -3.37 10.41
CA GLU A 82 -21.01 -4.24 9.31
C GLU A 82 -19.53 -4.59 9.45
N ILE A 83 -19.10 -5.57 8.66
CA ILE A 83 -17.69 -5.89 8.49
C ILE A 83 -17.03 -4.79 7.64
N ARG A 84 -15.88 -4.32 8.12
CA ARG A 84 -15.05 -3.36 7.39
C ARG A 84 -13.58 -3.79 7.38
N TYR A 85 -12.85 -3.25 6.41
CA TYR A 85 -11.40 -3.42 6.28
C TYR A 85 -10.68 -2.08 6.37
N HIS A 86 -9.56 -2.05 7.09
CA HIS A 86 -8.71 -0.88 7.18
C HIS A 86 -7.75 -0.88 6.00
N CYS A 87 -7.93 0.08 5.08
CA CYS A 87 -7.26 0.14 3.79
C CYS A 87 -6.29 1.31 3.72
N GLN A 88 -5.10 1.02 3.19
CA GLN A 88 -4.12 2.01 2.75
C GLN A 88 -4.28 2.25 1.26
N TRP A 89 -4.07 3.49 0.82
CA TRP A 89 -4.26 3.93 -0.55
C TRP A 89 -2.94 4.12 -1.30
N VAL A 90 -2.96 3.86 -2.61
CA VAL A 90 -1.80 4.09 -3.48
C VAL A 90 -1.46 5.58 -3.49
N GLY A 91 -0.20 5.90 -3.21
CA GLY A 91 0.31 7.27 -3.20
C GLY A 91 -0.09 8.12 -2.00
N TYR A 92 -0.71 7.52 -0.97
CA TYR A 92 -1.02 8.20 0.30
C TYR A 92 -0.36 7.49 1.48
N SER A 93 0.03 8.28 2.47
CA SER A 93 0.67 7.74 3.66
C SER A 93 -0.35 7.13 4.62
N PRO A 94 0.09 6.31 5.60
CA PRO A 94 -0.82 5.65 6.53
C PRO A 94 -1.76 6.58 7.33
N LYS A 95 -1.48 7.90 7.37
CA LYS A 95 -2.37 8.91 7.99
C LYS A 95 -3.72 9.01 7.28
N ASP A 96 -3.75 8.64 6.01
CA ASP A 96 -4.93 8.71 5.15
C ASP A 96 -5.65 7.36 5.04
N ASP A 97 -5.22 6.34 5.79
CA ASP A 97 -5.91 5.06 5.85
C ASP A 97 -7.38 5.24 6.27
N ARG A 98 -8.27 4.42 5.72
CA ARG A 98 -9.72 4.47 6.02
C ARG A 98 -10.31 3.07 6.16
N TRP A 99 -11.41 2.98 6.91
CA TRP A 99 -12.21 1.76 7.04
C TRP A 99 -13.26 1.69 5.92
N GLU A 100 -13.06 0.79 4.98
CA GLU A 100 -13.94 0.58 3.83
C GLU A 100 -14.90 -0.62 4.05
N PRO A 101 -16.15 -0.55 3.55
CA PRO A 101 -17.09 -1.67 3.60
C PRO A 101 -16.53 -2.94 2.91
N GLU A 102 -16.91 -4.12 3.42
CA GLU A 102 -16.47 -5.41 2.87
C GLU A 102 -16.77 -5.53 1.37
N GLU A 103 -17.98 -5.19 0.95
CA GLU A 103 -18.41 -5.26 -0.46
C GLU A 103 -17.47 -4.47 -1.39
N LYS A 104 -17.12 -3.24 -1.01
CA LYS A 104 -16.22 -2.39 -1.79
C LYS A 104 -14.84 -3.03 -1.93
N VAL A 105 -14.30 -3.58 -0.85
CA VAL A 105 -12.95 -4.18 -0.86
C VAL A 105 -12.93 -5.49 -1.65
N VAL A 106 -13.98 -6.30 -1.56
CA VAL A 106 -14.13 -7.54 -2.34
C VAL A 106 -14.20 -7.24 -3.84
N ASN A 107 -14.98 -6.24 -4.23
CA ASN A 107 -15.22 -5.93 -5.64
C ASN A 107 -14.04 -5.19 -6.30
N TYR A 108 -13.40 -4.25 -5.59
CA TYR A 108 -12.40 -3.36 -6.20
C TYR A 108 -10.95 -3.67 -5.81
N ALA A 109 -10.71 -4.49 -4.79
CA ALA A 109 -9.36 -4.84 -4.35
C ALA A 109 -9.19 -6.33 -3.98
N PRO A 110 -9.63 -7.28 -4.84
CA PRO A 110 -9.59 -8.70 -4.53
C PRO A 110 -8.17 -9.21 -4.25
N VAL A 111 -7.16 -8.68 -4.96
CA VAL A 111 -5.75 -9.06 -4.78
C VAL A 111 -5.24 -8.61 -3.40
N ALA A 112 -5.42 -7.34 -3.04
CA ALA A 112 -4.99 -6.83 -1.74
C ALA A 112 -5.70 -7.52 -0.56
N LEU A 113 -6.97 -7.92 -0.77
CA LEU A 113 -7.73 -8.71 0.20
C LEU A 113 -7.18 -10.13 0.34
N ALA A 114 -6.85 -10.80 -0.77
CA ALA A 114 -6.24 -12.13 -0.75
C ALA A 114 -4.90 -12.12 -0.01
N ASP A 115 -4.03 -11.16 -0.31
CA ASP A 115 -2.75 -10.97 0.37
C ASP A 115 -2.90 -10.76 1.87
N TRP A 116 -3.92 -10.01 2.28
CA TRP A 116 -4.25 -9.83 3.69
C TRP A 116 -4.72 -11.13 4.34
N LYS A 117 -5.60 -11.90 3.69
CA LYS A 117 -6.07 -13.20 4.22
C LYS A 117 -4.92 -14.16 4.46
N VAL A 118 -3.97 -14.25 3.54
CA VAL A 118 -2.75 -15.08 3.68
C VAL A 118 -1.93 -14.63 4.88
N ARG A 119 -1.64 -13.33 4.99
CA ARG A 119 -0.88 -12.76 6.12
C ARG A 119 -1.58 -12.97 7.46
N GLU A 120 -2.90 -12.82 7.50
CA GLU A 120 -3.71 -12.99 8.71
C GLU A 120 -3.76 -14.45 9.16
N ALA A 121 -3.89 -15.40 8.24
CA ALA A 121 -3.81 -16.83 8.56
C ALA A 121 -2.44 -17.19 9.16
N ALA A 122 -1.34 -16.73 8.53
CA ALA A 122 0.01 -16.94 9.06
C ALA A 122 0.21 -16.29 10.44
N ARG A 123 -0.33 -15.09 10.67
CA ARG A 123 -0.30 -14.42 11.97
C ARG A 123 -1.03 -15.23 13.04
N ARG A 124 -2.24 -15.70 12.75
CA ARG A 124 -3.04 -16.53 13.68
C ARG A 124 -2.33 -17.82 14.05
N ALA A 125 -1.74 -18.51 13.07
CA ALA A 125 -0.96 -19.72 13.30
C ALA A 125 0.24 -19.45 14.24
N ARG A 126 1.01 -18.37 14.00
CA ARG A 126 2.13 -17.97 14.88
C ARG A 126 1.67 -17.64 16.30
N VAL A 127 0.54 -16.96 16.46
CA VAL A 127 -0.02 -16.62 17.77
C VAL A 127 -0.46 -17.88 18.52
N ALA A 128 -1.13 -18.81 17.84
CA ALA A 128 -1.53 -20.08 18.44
C ALA A 128 -0.32 -20.91 18.89
N ALA A 129 0.72 -21.01 18.06
CA ALA A 129 1.96 -21.72 18.38
C ALA A 129 2.67 -21.13 19.62
N ARG A 130 2.77 -19.80 19.70
CA ARG A 130 3.35 -19.11 20.87
C ARG A 130 2.55 -19.37 22.15
N LYS A 131 1.22 -19.38 22.07
CA LYS A 131 0.36 -19.67 23.22
C LYS A 131 0.52 -21.11 23.70
N ALA A 132 0.61 -22.07 22.80
CA ALA A 132 0.84 -23.47 23.16
C ALA A 132 2.20 -23.68 23.84
N ALA A 133 3.27 -23.05 23.33
CA ALA A 133 4.59 -23.12 23.94
C ALA A 133 4.59 -22.55 25.37
N ALA A 134 4.00 -21.37 25.58
CA ALA A 134 3.91 -20.75 26.90
C ALA A 134 3.08 -21.55 27.91
N GLN A 135 2.12 -22.37 27.45
CA GLN A 135 1.33 -23.25 28.30
C GLN A 135 2.10 -24.51 28.70
N ALA A 136 2.98 -25.01 27.82
CA ALA A 136 3.84 -26.16 28.10
C ALA A 136 4.98 -25.83 29.06
N ASP A 137 5.51 -24.59 29.03
CA ASP A 137 6.57 -24.14 29.96
C ASP A 137 6.06 -23.89 31.39
N ASN A 138 4.73 -23.84 31.58
CA ASN A 138 4.07 -23.53 32.85
C ASN A 138 3.42 -24.77 33.50
N GLN A 139 3.70 -25.97 32.96
CA GLN A 139 3.30 -27.29 33.47
C GLN A 139 4.54 -28.10 33.87
#